data_AF-A0A1F7AGL7-F1
#
_entry.id   AF-A0A1F7AGL7-F1
#
_cell.length_a   1.000
_cell.length_b   1.000
_cell.length_c   1.000
_cell.angle_alpha   90.00
_cell.angle_beta   90.00
_cell.angle_gamma   90.00
#
_symmetry.space_group_name_H-M   'P 1'
#
loop_
_entity.id
_entity.type
_entity.pdbx_description
1 polymer ?
#
loop_
_entity_poly.entity_id
_entity_poly.type
_entity_poly.pdbx_seq_one_letter_code
_entity_poly.pdbx_strand_id
1 'polypeptide(L)'
;MPVELNYLAIFVAAALNMVIGALWYSPLLFGGIWMRAMHYREDHLKNGPNMALLYAIAFVMVLLTNYVLAHYIAYFGAETASEGAESAFWPWLGFFVPVLIGSILWERKSFKVFVINAAHYLVALLSSGVILALW
;
A
#
# COMPACT_ATOMS: atom_id res chain seq x y z
N MET A 1 2.67 -13.43 24.82
CA MET A 1 3.43 -14.48 24.12
C MET A 1 4.40 -13.78 23.20
N PRO A 2 5.70 -14.14 23.19
CA PRO A 2 6.62 -13.56 22.21
C PRO A 2 6.14 -13.92 20.81
N VAL A 3 5.93 -12.91 19.97
CA VAL A 3 5.56 -13.11 18.57
C VAL A 3 6.85 -13.35 17.80
N GLU A 4 7.02 -14.55 17.26
CA GLU A 4 8.11 -14.84 16.32
C GLU A 4 7.72 -14.34 14.94
N LEU A 5 8.58 -13.53 14.32
CA LEU A 5 8.30 -12.91 13.03
C LEU A 5 9.29 -13.36 11.98
N ASN A 6 8.77 -13.71 10.81
CA ASN A 6 9.58 -14.00 9.65
C ASN A 6 10.00 -12.70 8.96
N TYR A 7 11.17 -12.18 9.32
CA TYR A 7 11.71 -10.94 8.73
C TYR A 7 11.94 -11.03 7.21
N LEU A 8 12.18 -12.23 6.68
CA LEU A 8 12.29 -12.43 5.24
C LEU A 8 10.92 -12.28 4.56
N ALA A 9 9.85 -12.83 5.14
CA ALA A 9 8.48 -12.64 4.65
C ALA A 9 8.10 -11.16 4.63
N ILE A 10 8.43 -10.42 5.69
CA ILE A 10 8.18 -8.96 5.79
C ILE A 10 8.89 -8.21 4.65
N PHE A 11 10.16 -8.54 4.40
CA PHE A 11 10.93 -7.95 3.32
C PHE A 11 10.36 -8.29 1.94
N VAL A 12 10.03 -9.55 1.68
CA VAL A 12 9.45 -10.02 0.41
C VAL A 12 8.10 -9.35 0.15
N ALA A 13 7.23 -9.30 1.16
CA ALA A 13 5.96 -8.57 1.06
C ALA A 13 6.18 -7.08 0.75
N ALA A 14 7.22 -6.46 1.32
CA ALA A 14 7.50 -5.05 1.08
C ALA A 14 8.02 -4.81 -0.35
N ALA A 15 8.89 -5.69 -0.83
CA ALA A 15 9.36 -5.66 -2.21
C ALA A 15 8.21 -5.86 -3.20
N LEU A 16 7.28 -6.79 -2.92
CA LEU A 16 6.09 -6.98 -3.75
C LEU A 16 5.21 -5.72 -3.78
N ASN A 17 5.01 -5.05 -2.65
CA ASN A 17 4.26 -3.80 -2.60
C ASN A 17 4.90 -2.68 -3.43
N MET A 18 6.23 -2.62 -3.51
CA MET A 18 6.90 -1.69 -4.42
C MET A 18 6.62 -2.00 -5.89
N VAL A 19 6.62 -3.28 -6.26
CA VAL A 19 6.28 -3.73 -7.62
C VAL A 19 4.82 -3.42 -7.94
N ILE A 20 3.90 -3.71 -7.02
CA ILE A 20 2.48 -3.38 -7.16
C ILE A 20 2.33 -1.87 -7.36
N GLY A 21 2.96 -1.04 -6.53
CA GLY A 21 2.88 0.42 -6.66
C GLY A 21 3.43 0.93 -7.99
N ALA A 22 4.62 0.45 -8.39
CA ALA A 22 5.22 0.82 -9.67
C ALA A 22 4.31 0.45 -10.85
N LEU A 23 3.70 -0.73 -10.83
CA LEU A 23 2.78 -1.18 -11.87
C LEU A 23 1.45 -0.40 -11.84
N TRP A 24 0.88 -0.16 -10.65
CA TRP A 24 -0.42 0.51 -10.46
C TRP A 24 -0.43 1.94 -10.99
N TYR A 25 0.64 2.69 -10.70
CA TYR A 25 0.81 4.07 -11.16
C TYR A 25 1.59 4.20 -12.47
N SER A 26 1.88 3.08 -13.15
CA SER A 26 2.45 3.11 -14.50
C SER A 26 1.43 3.54 -15.56
N PRO A 27 1.89 3.94 -16.76
CA PRO A 27 1.00 4.18 -17.91
C PRO A 27 0.18 2.95 -18.34
N LEU A 28 0.60 1.74 -17.96
CA LEU A 28 -0.08 0.49 -18.33
C LEU A 28 -1.37 0.27 -17.55
N LEU A 29 -1.42 0.68 -16.27
CA LEU A 29 -2.58 0.55 -15.41
C LEU A 29 -3.26 1.92 -15.21
N PHE A 30 -3.22 2.47 -13.99
CA PHE A 30 -4.03 3.62 -13.59
C PHE A 30 -3.25 4.93 -13.60
N GLY A 31 -1.94 4.93 -13.86
CA GLY A 31 -1.09 6.12 -13.80
C GLY A 31 -1.59 7.28 -14.66
N GLY A 32 -1.99 7.00 -15.90
CA GLY A 32 -2.53 8.03 -16.80
C GLY A 32 -3.86 8.63 -16.31
N ILE A 33 -4.73 7.81 -15.72
CA ILE A 33 -6.01 8.26 -15.14
C ILE A 33 -5.73 9.10 -13.89
N TRP A 34 -4.83 8.62 -13.03
CA TRP A 34 -4.44 9.27 -11.79
C TRP A 34 -3.81 10.64 -12.05
N MET A 35 -2.85 10.76 -12.98
CA MET A 35 -2.22 12.05 -13.32
C MET A 35 -3.23 13.08 -13.80
N ARG A 36 -4.15 12.69 -14.71
CA ARG A 36 -5.23 13.58 -15.19
C ARG A 36 -6.16 14.00 -14.06
N ALA A 37 -6.48 13.08 -13.16
CA ALA A 37 -7.37 13.31 -12.02
C ALA A 37 -6.72 14.16 -10.91
N MET A 38 -5.39 14.23 -10.88
CA MET A 38 -4.59 15.07 -9.99
C MET A 38 -4.32 16.47 -10.56
N HIS A 39 -4.76 16.76 -11.80
CA HIS A 39 -4.51 18.02 -12.50
C HIS A 39 -3.02 18.42 -12.55
N TYR A 40 -2.10 17.46 -12.48
CA TYR A 40 -0.68 17.75 -12.60
C TYR A 40 -0.39 18.26 -14.02
N ARG A 41 0.20 19.46 -14.11
CA ARG A 41 0.76 19.99 -15.35
C ARG A 41 2.10 19.30 -15.64
N GLU A 42 2.43 19.13 -16.92
CA GLU A 42 3.66 18.44 -17.38
C GLU A 42 4.97 19.12 -16.89
N ASP A 43 4.90 20.38 -16.44
CA ASP A 43 6.04 21.15 -15.93
C ASP A 43 6.51 20.75 -14.52
N HIS A 44 5.70 20.01 -13.75
CA HIS A 44 6.08 19.52 -12.41
C HIS A 44 7.25 18.52 -12.40
N LEU A 45 7.57 17.90 -13.54
CA LEU A 45 8.58 16.83 -13.61
C LEU A 45 10.01 17.36 -13.77
N LYS A 46 10.21 18.58 -14.28
CA LYS A 46 11.55 19.10 -14.61
C LYS A 46 12.40 19.50 -13.40
N ASN A 47 11.76 19.80 -12.26
CA ASN A 47 12.42 20.12 -10.99
C ASN A 47 11.93 19.20 -9.85
N GLY A 48 11.59 17.96 -10.18
CA GLY A 48 11.08 16.99 -9.22
C GLY A 48 12.12 16.61 -8.14
N PRO A 49 11.66 16.16 -6.96
CA PRO A 49 12.53 15.60 -5.93
C PRO A 49 13.34 14.40 -6.44
N ASN A 50 14.43 14.08 -5.74
CA ASN A 50 15.26 12.91 -6.05
C ASN A 50 14.42 11.62 -5.96
N MET A 51 14.13 11.02 -7.13
CA MET A 51 13.26 9.85 -7.23
C MET A 51 13.82 8.64 -6.49
N ALA A 52 15.14 8.42 -6.48
CA ALA A 52 15.75 7.33 -5.75
C ALA A 52 15.53 7.48 -4.23
N LEU A 53 15.64 8.71 -3.72
CA LEU A 53 15.34 9.00 -2.31
C LEU A 53 13.86 8.77 -1.99
N LEU A 54 12.94 9.19 -2.86
CA LEU A 54 11.51 8.96 -2.66
C LEU A 54 11.17 7.46 -2.64
N TYR A 55 11.72 6.67 -3.55
CA TYR A 55 11.53 5.22 -3.57
C TYR A 55 12.14 4.54 -2.34
N ALA A 56 13.30 4.99 -1.86
CA ALA A 56 13.91 4.48 -0.64
C ALA A 56 13.04 4.77 0.60
N ILE A 57 12.53 5.99 0.73
CA ILE A 57 11.60 6.37 1.81
C ILE A 57 10.32 5.53 1.73
N ALA A 58 9.72 5.42 0.53
CA ALA A 58 8.53 4.61 0.32
C ALA A 58 8.76 3.14 0.73
N PHE A 59 9.89 2.55 0.36
CA PHE A 59 10.23 1.18 0.75
C PHE A 59 10.33 1.01 2.27
N VAL A 60 10.96 1.96 2.98
CA VAL A 60 11.02 1.92 4.45
C VAL A 60 9.63 2.04 5.09
N MET A 61 8.75 2.90 4.56
CA MET A 61 7.38 3.02 5.06
C MET A 61 6.55 1.76 4.80
N VAL A 62 6.77 1.10 3.67
CA VAL A 62 6.13 -0.18 3.34
C VAL A 62 6.66 -1.31 4.22
N LEU A 63 7.97 -1.34 4.50
CA LEU A 63 8.55 -2.27 5.48
C LEU A 63 7.92 -2.11 6.86
N LEU A 64 7.75 -0.86 7.33
CA LEU A 64 7.07 -0.58 8.58
C LEU A 64 5.61 -1.06 8.56
N THR A 65 4.89 -0.80 7.46
CA THR A 65 3.51 -1.28 7.27
C THR A 65 3.44 -2.80 7.39
N ASN A 66 4.31 -3.53 6.70
CA ASN A 66 4.32 -4.98 6.72
C ASN A 66 4.82 -5.55 8.05
N TYR A 67 5.73 -4.87 8.74
CA TYR A 67 6.17 -5.25 10.08
C TYR A 67 5.02 -5.19 11.09
N VAL A 68 4.21 -4.11 11.05
CA VAL A 68 3.02 -3.98 11.91
C VAL A 68 1.94 -4.98 11.49
N LEU A 69 1.74 -5.20 10.20
CA LEU A 69 0.78 -6.19 9.70
C LEU A 69 1.17 -7.61 10.11
N ALA A 70 2.46 -7.95 10.14
CA ALA A 70 2.93 -9.26 10.59
C ALA A 70 2.62 -9.50 12.08
N HIS A 71 2.75 -8.48 12.93
CA HIS A 71 2.30 -8.58 14.32
C HIS A 71 0.79 -8.81 14.40
N TYR A 72 0.02 -8.05 13.62
CA TYR A 72 -1.43 -8.19 13.59
C TYR A 72 -1.83 -9.62 13.21
N ILE A 73 -1.29 -10.14 12.09
CA ILE A 73 -1.52 -11.51 11.62
C ILE A 73 -1.14 -12.56 12.68
N ALA A 74 0.02 -12.40 13.32
CA ALA A 74 0.45 -13.32 14.36
C ALA A 74 -0.44 -13.27 15.62
N TYR A 75 -0.96 -12.10 16.01
CA TYR A 75 -1.91 -11.97 17.10
C TYR A 75 -3.27 -12.59 16.79
N PHE A 76 -3.70 -12.55 15.52
CA PHE A 76 -4.91 -13.21 15.05
C PHE A 76 -4.74 -14.72 14.84
N GLY A 77 -3.49 -15.22 14.80
CA GLY A 77 -3.21 -16.64 14.56
C GLY A 77 -3.62 -17.08 13.16
N ALA A 78 -3.49 -16.20 12.16
CA ALA A 78 -3.84 -16.51 10.78
C ALA A 78 -2.77 -17.42 10.14
N GLU A 79 -3.18 -18.59 9.67
CA GLU A 79 -2.30 -19.64 9.10
C GLU A 79 -2.65 -19.95 7.63
N THR A 80 -3.78 -19.44 7.14
CA THR A 80 -4.25 -19.63 5.77
C THR A 80 -4.21 -18.35 4.95
N ALA A 81 -4.18 -18.48 3.62
CA ALA A 81 -4.26 -17.34 2.71
C ALA A 81 -5.53 -16.50 2.92
N SER A 82 -6.67 -17.13 3.20
CA SER A 82 -7.92 -16.43 3.49
C SER A 82 -7.85 -15.64 4.79
N GLU A 83 -7.33 -16.22 5.86
CA GLU A 83 -7.19 -15.54 7.15
C GLU A 83 -6.18 -14.38 7.08
N GLY A 84 -5.08 -14.55 6.32
CA GLY A 84 -4.13 -13.48 6.05
C GLY A 84 -4.75 -12.33 5.26
N ALA A 85 -5.56 -12.64 4.24
CA ALA A 85 -6.29 -11.65 3.47
C ALA A 85 -7.34 -10.91 4.33
N GLU A 86 -8.12 -11.61 5.15
CA GLU A 86 -9.09 -11.00 6.07
C GLU A 86 -8.39 -10.11 7.11
N SER A 87 -7.25 -10.57 7.65
CA SER A 87 -6.42 -9.80 8.58
C SER A 87 -5.86 -8.52 7.94
N ALA A 88 -5.65 -8.50 6.62
CA ALA A 88 -5.26 -7.28 5.91
C ALA A 88 -6.46 -6.39 5.52
N PHE A 89 -7.63 -6.99 5.28
CA PHE A 89 -8.84 -6.29 4.86
C PHE A 89 -9.38 -5.36 5.94
N TRP A 90 -9.41 -5.79 7.20
CA TRP A 90 -9.98 -4.97 8.27
C TRP A 90 -9.20 -3.67 8.55
N PRO A 91 -7.86 -3.67 8.63
CA PRO A 91 -7.09 -2.43 8.73
C PRO A 91 -7.25 -1.54 7.50
N TRP A 92 -7.37 -2.12 6.30
CA TRP A 92 -7.66 -1.35 5.10
C TRP A 92 -9.01 -0.62 5.20
N LEU A 93 -10.06 -1.35 5.57
CA LEU A 93 -11.41 -0.80 5.67
C LEU A 93 -11.56 0.20 6.82
N GLY A 94 -10.98 -0.11 7.98
CA GLY A 94 -11.13 0.66 9.21
C GLY A 94 -10.19 1.86 9.33
N PHE A 95 -9.01 1.83 8.70
CA PHE A 95 -8.02 2.90 8.81
C PHE A 95 -7.69 3.54 7.46
N PHE A 96 -7.33 2.77 6.44
CA PHE A 96 -6.90 3.35 5.16
C PHE A 96 -8.04 4.06 4.45
N VAL A 97 -9.21 3.43 4.32
CA VAL A 97 -10.37 4.03 3.65
C VAL A 97 -10.81 5.35 4.32
N PRO A 98 -11.02 5.42 5.65
CA PRO A 98 -11.36 6.66 6.32
C PRO A 98 -10.27 7.72 6.24
N VAL A 99 -8.99 7.35 6.34
CA VAL A 99 -7.89 8.33 6.20
C VAL A 99 -7.87 8.91 4.79
N LEU A 100 -8.05 8.08 3.76
CA LEU A 100 -8.05 8.51 2.37
C LEU A 100 -9.24 9.39 1.99
N ILE A 101 -10.37 9.31 2.71
CA ILE A 101 -11.51 10.21 2.45
C ILE A 101 -11.16 11.68 2.65
N GLY A 102 -10.17 11.98 3.51
CA GLY A 102 -9.67 13.33 3.73
C GLY A 102 -9.16 13.99 2.44
N SER A 103 -8.69 13.20 1.46
CA SER A 103 -8.28 13.69 0.15
C SER A 103 -9.45 14.31 -0.64
N ILE A 104 -10.67 13.81 -0.46
CA ILE A 104 -11.87 14.38 -1.08
C ILE A 104 -12.36 15.56 -0.24
N LEU A 105 -12.48 15.36 1.08
CA LEU A 105 -13.12 16.33 1.97
C LEU A 105 -12.29 17.61 2.13
N TRP A 106 -10.97 17.48 2.27
CA TRP A 106 -10.07 18.58 2.62
C TRP A 106 -9.19 19.02 1.46
N GLU A 107 -8.67 18.07 0.68
CA GLU A 107 -7.78 18.36 -0.45
C GLU A 107 -8.55 18.60 -1.76
N ARG A 108 -9.88 18.43 -1.74
CA ARG A 108 -10.79 18.59 -2.90
C ARG A 108 -10.38 17.77 -4.12
N LYS A 109 -9.67 16.64 -3.91
CA LYS A 109 -9.31 15.72 -4.99
C LYS A 109 -10.56 15.01 -5.50
N SER A 110 -10.50 14.60 -6.76
CA SER A 110 -11.63 13.89 -7.37
C SER A 110 -11.83 12.51 -6.73
N PHE A 111 -13.09 12.04 -6.72
CA PHE A 111 -13.44 10.70 -6.25
C PHE A 111 -12.64 9.59 -6.96
N LYS A 112 -12.20 9.83 -8.20
CA LYS A 112 -11.32 8.91 -8.95
C LYS A 112 -9.97 8.72 -8.27
N VAL A 113 -9.35 9.78 -7.74
CA VAL A 113 -8.07 9.67 -7.02
C VAL A 113 -8.24 8.84 -5.76
N PHE A 114 -9.31 9.08 -5.01
CA PHE A 114 -9.65 8.29 -3.84
C PHE A 114 -9.78 6.80 -4.16
N VAL A 115 -10.58 6.43 -5.16
CA VAL A 115 -10.79 5.02 -5.53
C VAL A 115 -9.48 4.37 -5.99
N ILE A 116 -8.68 5.05 -6.83
CA ILE A 116 -7.41 4.52 -7.32
C ILE A 116 -6.46 4.24 -6.16
N ASN A 117 -6.34 5.17 -5.21
CA ASN A 117 -5.46 5.02 -4.05
C ASN A 117 -5.98 3.97 -3.08
N ALA A 118 -7.28 3.97 -2.77
CA ALA A 118 -7.88 3.00 -1.86
C ALA A 118 -7.77 1.57 -2.39
N ALA A 119 -8.01 1.35 -3.69
CA ALA A 119 -7.86 0.05 -4.33
C ALA A 119 -6.39 -0.40 -4.40
N HIS A 120 -5.45 0.52 -4.65
CA HIS A 120 -4.02 0.22 -4.56
C HIS A 120 -3.64 -0.34 -3.18
N TYR A 121 -4.02 0.36 -2.11
CA TYR A 121 -3.71 -0.10 -0.75
C TYR A 121 -4.40 -1.41 -0.41
N LEU A 122 -5.62 -1.64 -0.90
CA LEU A 122 -6.30 -2.92 -0.73
C LEU A 122 -5.45 -4.05 -1.33
N VAL A 123 -5.09 -3.95 -2.61
CA VAL A 123 -4.33 -5.00 -3.31
C VAL A 123 -2.96 -5.23 -2.65
N ALA A 124 -2.26 -4.16 -2.28
CA ALA A 124 -0.99 -4.23 -1.58
C ALA A 124 -1.12 -4.94 -0.22
N LEU A 125 -2.08 -4.52 0.61
CA LEU A 125 -2.29 -5.11 1.93
C LEU A 125 -2.74 -6.57 1.85
N LEU A 126 -3.67 -6.92 0.95
CA LEU A 126 -4.09 -8.31 0.75
C LEU A 126 -2.92 -9.21 0.32
N SER A 127 -2.09 -8.72 -0.60
CA SER A 127 -0.90 -9.45 -1.05
C SER A 127 0.09 -9.67 0.09
N SER A 128 0.35 -8.63 0.89
CA SER A 128 1.16 -8.76 2.11
C SER A 128 0.54 -9.74 3.10
N GLY A 129 -0.77 -9.67 3.33
CA GLY A 129 -1.46 -10.52 4.29
C GLY A 129 -1.36 -12.01 3.95
N VAL A 130 -1.55 -12.34 2.67
CA VAL A 130 -1.37 -13.71 2.18
C VAL A 130 0.08 -14.18 2.35
N ILE A 131 1.07 -13.36 1.99
CA ILE A 131 2.48 -13.75 2.14
C ILE A 131 2.83 -13.99 3.61
N LEU A 132 2.42 -13.08 4.49
CA LEU A 132 2.78 -13.11 5.90
C LEU A 132 2.08 -14.24 6.66
N ALA A 133 0.88 -14.67 6.25
CA ALA A 133 0.19 -15.80 6.88
C ALA A 133 0.71 -17.17 6.41
N LEU A 134 1.34 -17.26 5.24
CA LEU A 134 1.82 -18.52 4.66
C LEU A 134 3.30 -18.83 4.98
N TRP A 135 3.99 -18.00 5.76
CA TRP A 135 5.45 -18.03 5.97
C TRP A 135 5.87 -18.10 7.43
#